data_AF-A0A0L7KSK3-F1
#
_entry.id   AF-A0A0L7KSK3-F1
#
_cell.length_a   1.000
_cell.length_b   1.000
_cell.length_c   1.000
_cell.angle_alpha   90.00
_cell.angle_beta   90.00
_cell.angle_gamma   90.00
#
_symmetry.space_group_name_H-M   'P 1'
#
loop_
_entity.id
_entity.type
_entity.pdbx_description
1 polymer ?
#
loop_
_entity_poly.entity_id
_entity_poly.type
_entity_poly.pdbx_seq_one_letter_code
_entity_poly.pdbx_strand_id
1 'polypeptide(L)'
;MDPKISLKQDPAYQKLQDYYNTNAGKINIQQLFAQDPERFNKFSLRIPTPNDGEILLDYSKNRVDGETLGLLLNLAKSRNVEQARDAMFAGNYI
;
A
#
# COMPACT_ATOMS: atom_id res chain seq x y z
N MET A 1 -8.92 18.92 12.30
CA MET A 1 -9.32 17.82 11.39
C MET A 1 -10.64 17.26 11.87
N ASP A 2 -11.58 16.97 10.97
CA ASP A 2 -12.83 16.32 11.35
C ASP A 2 -12.54 14.96 12.03
N PRO A 3 -13.32 14.58 13.05
CA PRO A 3 -13.14 13.31 13.73
C PRO A 3 -13.27 12.17 12.72
N LYS A 4 -12.17 11.47 12.47
CA LYS A 4 -12.16 10.34 11.55
C LYS A 4 -12.90 9.17 12.20
N ILE A 5 -13.76 8.50 11.44
CA ILE A 5 -14.30 7.20 11.85
C ILE A 5 -13.16 6.25 12.22
N SER A 6 -13.43 5.37 13.18
CA SER A 6 -12.48 4.33 13.60
C SER A 6 -12.04 3.51 12.38
N LEU A 7 -10.76 3.12 12.34
CA LEU A 7 -10.21 2.36 11.21
C LEU A 7 -11.05 1.11 10.90
N LYS A 8 -11.50 0.39 11.94
CA LYS A 8 -12.30 -0.84 11.78
C LYS A 8 -13.71 -0.60 11.22
N GLN A 9 -14.19 0.64 11.27
CA GLN A 9 -15.48 1.05 10.72
C GLN A 9 -15.36 1.60 9.29
N ASP A 10 -14.13 1.81 8.79
CA ASP A 10 -13.89 2.28 7.44
C ASP A 10 -14.26 1.17 6.43
N PRO A 11 -15.17 1.42 5.47
CA PRO A 11 -15.57 0.41 4.49
C PRO A 11 -14.39 -0.11 3.65
N ALA A 12 -13.38 0.72 3.37
CA ALA A 12 -12.19 0.26 2.64
C ALA A 12 -11.35 -0.70 3.49
N TYR A 13 -11.28 -0.47 4.80
CA TYR A 13 -10.61 -1.39 5.72
C TYR A 13 -11.38 -2.71 5.86
N GLN A 14 -12.71 -2.64 5.96
CA GLN A 14 -13.55 -3.85 6.03
C GLN A 14 -13.37 -4.73 4.79
N LYS A 15 -13.35 -4.13 3.58
CA LYS A 15 -13.02 -4.86 2.35
C LYS A 15 -11.63 -5.51 2.38
N LEU A 16 -10.61 -4.80 2.86
CA LEU A 16 -9.27 -5.36 3.02
C LEU A 16 -9.25 -6.51 4.04
N GLN A 17 -9.99 -6.38 5.14
CA GLN A 17 -10.10 -7.40 6.18
C GLN A 17 -10.83 -8.65 5.66
N ASP A 18 -11.90 -8.49 4.88
CA ASP A 18 -12.64 -9.59 4.27
C ASP A 18 -11.78 -10.33 3.23
N TYR A 19 -11.01 -9.56 2.45
CA TYR A 19 -10.04 -10.12 1.52
C TYR A 19 -8.97 -10.94 2.26
N TYR A 20 -8.41 -10.40 3.34
CA TYR A 20 -7.47 -11.11 4.20
C TYR A 20 -8.09 -12.40 4.74
N ASN A 21 -9.28 -12.34 5.33
CA ASN A 21 -9.96 -13.50 5.90
C ASN A 21 -10.16 -14.63 4.87
N THR A 22 -10.39 -14.26 3.60
CA THR A 22 -10.67 -15.21 2.52
C THR A 22 -9.41 -15.74 1.83
N ASN A 23 -8.32 -14.94 1.78
CA ASN A 23 -7.19 -15.21 0.89
C ASN A 23 -5.83 -15.29 1.58
N ALA A 24 -5.66 -14.82 2.82
CA ALA A 24 -4.35 -14.73 3.46
C ALA A 24 -3.59 -16.06 3.52
N GLY A 25 -4.30 -17.17 3.73
CA GLY A 25 -3.70 -18.52 3.74
C GLY A 25 -3.21 -19.00 2.37
N LYS A 26 -3.66 -18.38 1.27
CA LYS A 26 -3.29 -18.73 -0.11
C LYS A 26 -2.11 -17.91 -0.62
N ILE A 27 -1.80 -16.78 0.02
CA ILE A 27 -0.74 -15.87 -0.40
C ILE A 27 0.62 -16.38 0.09
N ASN A 28 1.29 -17.13 -0.79
CA ASN A 28 2.64 -17.63 -0.55
C ASN A 28 3.65 -16.91 -1.46
N ILE A 29 4.70 -16.33 -0.88
CA ILE A 29 5.68 -15.52 -1.62
C ILE A 29 6.36 -16.33 -2.73
N GLN A 30 6.79 -17.57 -2.46
CA GLN A 30 7.47 -18.40 -3.46
C GLN A 30 6.54 -18.69 -4.65
N GLN A 31 5.27 -19.01 -4.39
CA GLN A 31 4.28 -19.23 -5.44
C GLN A 31 4.00 -17.95 -6.24
N LEU A 32 3.91 -16.79 -5.59
CA LEU A 32 3.72 -15.51 -6.28
C LEU A 32 4.88 -15.21 -7.25
N PHE A 33 6.12 -15.52 -6.88
CA PHE A 33 7.27 -15.40 -7.79
C PHE A 33 7.23 -16.44 -8.91
N ALA A 34 6.82 -17.68 -8.60
CA ALA A 34 6.71 -18.73 -9.62
C ALA A 34 5.62 -18.43 -10.66
N GLN A 35 4.54 -17.78 -10.26
CA GLN A 35 3.41 -17.41 -11.12
C GLN A 35 3.65 -16.11 -11.90
N ASP A 36 4.50 -15.22 -11.41
CA ASP A 36 4.78 -13.92 -12.03
C ASP A 36 6.29 -13.65 -12.08
N PRO A 37 6.97 -14.04 -13.18
CA PRO A 37 8.39 -13.77 -13.36
C PRO A 37 8.75 -12.27 -13.31
N GLU A 38 7.80 -11.39 -13.62
CA GLU A 38 7.97 -9.93 -13.61
C GLU A 38 7.67 -9.31 -12.23
N ARG A 39 7.45 -10.12 -11.19
CA ARG A 39 7.04 -9.63 -9.86
C ARG A 39 8.01 -8.62 -9.26
N PHE A 40 9.31 -8.82 -9.41
CA PHE A 40 10.30 -7.85 -8.93
C PHE A 40 10.07 -6.48 -9.58
N ASN A 41 9.88 -6.42 -10.90
CA ASN A 41 9.68 -5.17 -11.63
C ASN A 41 8.34 -4.51 -11.24
N LYS A 42 7.27 -5.29 -11.06
CA LYS A 42 5.94 -4.77 -10.69
C LYS A 42 5.85 -4.28 -9.24
N PHE A 43 6.61 -4.89 -8.33
CA PHE A 43 6.60 -4.61 -6.90
C PHE A 43 7.94 -4.02 -6.43
N SER A 44 8.56 -3.18 -7.28
CA SER A 44 9.68 -2.35 -6.89
C SER A 44 9.51 -0.94 -7.45
N LEU A 45 10.16 0.02 -6.82
CA LEU A 45 10.31 1.37 -7.33
C LEU A 45 11.79 1.71 -7.39
N ARG A 46 12.16 2.41 -8.45
CA ARG A 46 13.48 2.99 -8.66
C ARG A 46 13.32 4.50 -8.63
N ILE A 47 13.89 5.13 -7.61
CA ILE A 47 13.70 6.55 -7.32
C ILE A 47 15.04 7.25 -7.55
N PRO A 48 15.20 8.01 -8.65
CA PRO A 48 16.42 8.76 -8.89
C PRO A 48 16.53 9.88 -7.86
N THR A 49 17.69 10.00 -7.22
CA THR A 49 18.04 11.22 -6.48
C THR A 49 19.01 12.05 -7.34
N PRO A 50 18.89 13.39 -7.38
CA PRO A 50 19.66 14.21 -8.32
C PRO A 50 21.19 14.05 -8.19
N ASN A 51 21.70 13.82 -6.97
CA ASN A 51 23.13 13.86 -6.69
C ASN A 51 23.67 12.61 -5.98
N ASP A 52 22.82 11.73 -5.45
CA ASP A 52 23.23 10.66 -4.52
C ASP A 52 23.00 9.24 -5.09
N GLY A 53 22.62 9.15 -6.37
CA GLY A 53 22.28 7.90 -7.03
C GLY A 53 20.83 7.48 -6.84
N GLU A 54 20.49 6.28 -7.29
CA GLU A 54 19.12 5.78 -7.24
C GLU A 54 18.83 5.03 -5.93
N ILE A 55 17.62 5.24 -5.38
CA ILE A 55 17.07 4.39 -4.32
C ILE A 55 16.21 3.29 -4.96
N LEU A 56 16.58 2.03 -4.71
CA LEU A 56 15.73 0.88 -5.01
C LEU A 56 14.88 0.53 -3.80
N LEU A 57 13.56 0.66 -3.94
CA LEU A 57 12.58 0.14 -2.99
C LEU A 57 12.00 -1.16 -3.54
N ASP A 58 12.58 -2.30 -3.15
CA ASP A 58 12.04 -3.64 -3.47
C ASP A 58 11.07 -4.11 -2.39
N TYR A 59 9.78 -4.18 -2.72
CA TYR A 59 8.73 -4.72 -1.85
C TYR A 59 8.12 -6.02 -2.41
N SER A 60 8.75 -6.66 -3.39
CA SER A 60 8.28 -7.86 -4.07
C SER A 60 8.20 -9.10 -3.15
N LYS A 61 9.00 -9.14 -2.08
CA LYS A 61 9.05 -10.23 -1.09
C LYS A 61 8.06 -10.07 0.06
N ASN A 62 6.97 -9.33 -0.17
CA ASN A 62 5.86 -9.23 0.77
C ASN A 62 4.71 -10.15 0.37
N ARG A 63 3.87 -10.54 1.35
CA ARG A 63 2.61 -11.27 1.14
C ARG A 63 1.52 -10.35 0.60
N VAL A 64 1.76 -9.79 -0.57
CA VAL A 64 0.90 -8.82 -1.25
C VAL A 64 0.83 -9.20 -2.72
N ASP A 65 -0.36 -9.44 -3.24
CA ASP A 65 -0.61 -9.52 -4.68
C ASP A 65 -1.19 -8.20 -5.20
N GLY A 66 -1.54 -8.16 -6.49
CA GLY A 66 -2.06 -6.94 -7.11
C GLY A 66 -3.36 -6.45 -6.46
N GLU A 67 -4.22 -7.36 -6.02
CA GLU A 67 -5.47 -7.02 -5.37
C GLU A 67 -5.24 -6.46 -3.96
N THR A 68 -4.38 -7.10 -3.18
CA THR A 68 -3.96 -6.62 -1.85
C THR A 68 -3.39 -5.21 -1.94
N LEU A 69 -2.50 -4.94 -2.92
CA LEU A 69 -1.92 -3.61 -3.11
C LEU A 69 -2.99 -2.57 -3.48
N GLY A 70 -3.92 -2.92 -4.38
CA GLY A 70 -5.04 -2.05 -4.73
C GLY A 70 -5.94 -1.71 -3.55
N LEU A 71 -6.27 -2.69 -2.70
CA LEU A 71 -7.06 -2.50 -1.48
C LEU A 71 -6.35 -1.59 -0.47
N LEU A 72 -5.03 -1.76 -0.28
CA LEU A 72 -4.22 -0.89 0.59
C LEU A 72 -4.18 0.56 0.09
N LEU A 73 -4.00 0.78 -1.22
CA LEU A 73 -4.03 2.12 -1.81
C LEU A 73 -5.42 2.77 -1.70
N ASN A 74 -6.49 1.99 -1.87
CA ASN A 74 -7.86 2.47 -1.67
C ASN A 74 -8.12 2.86 -0.21
N LEU A 75 -7.59 2.11 0.76
CA LEU A 75 -7.65 2.47 2.16
C LEU A 75 -6.90 3.78 2.43
N ALA A 76 -5.69 3.96 1.88
CA ALA A 76 -4.94 5.22 2.04
C ALA A 76 -5.73 6.44 1.54
N LYS A 77 -6.42 6.30 0.39
CA LYS A 77 -7.34 7.33 -0.14
C LYS A 77 -8.52 7.57 0.79
N SER A 78 -9.22 6.51 1.24
CA SER A 78 -10.35 6.59 2.18
C SER A 78 -9.98 7.32 3.48
N ARG A 79 -8.72 7.17 3.93
CA ARG A 79 -8.21 7.81 5.15
C ARG A 79 -7.72 9.25 4.97
N ASN A 80 -7.87 9.80 3.76
CA ASN A 80 -7.45 11.15 3.39
C ASN A 80 -5.95 11.39 3.67
N VAL A 81 -5.10 10.41 3.36
CA VAL A 81 -3.64 10.54 3.54
C VAL A 81 -3.09 11.68 2.68
N GLU A 82 -3.59 11.85 1.45
CA GLU A 82 -3.18 12.93 0.55
C GLU A 82 -3.52 14.31 1.13
N GLN A 83 -4.73 14.48 1.67
CA GLN A 83 -5.13 15.73 2.34
C GLN A 83 -4.26 16.02 3.58
N ALA A 84 -3.94 14.98 4.37
CA ALA A 84 -3.09 15.13 5.55
C ALA A 84 -1.64 15.50 5.17
N ARG A 85 -1.11 14.90 4.09
CA ARG A 85 0.17 15.30 3.48
C ARG A 85 0.12 16.78 3.12
N ASP A 86 -0.88 17.22 2.36
CA ASP A 86 -0.95 18.60 1.89
C ASP A 86 -1.07 19.60 3.05
N ALA A 87 -1.86 19.28 4.08
CA ALA A 87 -1.98 20.09 5.29
C ALA A 87 -0.64 20.20 6.05
N MET A 88 0.11 19.10 6.17
CA MET A 88 1.44 19.08 6.79
C MET A 88 2.41 20.00 6.04
N PHE A 89 2.46 19.90 4.71
CA PHE A 89 3.34 20.73 3.88
C PHE A 89 2.92 22.21 3.82
N ALA A 90 1.65 22.52 4.08
CA ALA A 90 1.16 23.89 4.24
C ALA A 90 1.43 24.50 5.63
N GLY A 91 1.99 23.73 6.58
CA GLY A 91 2.24 24.19 7.94
C GLY A 91 0.98 24.33 8.79
N ASN A 92 -0.11 23.67 8.43
CA ASN A 92 -1.32 23.66 9.24
C ASN A 92 -1.04 22.97 10.58
N TYR A 93 -1.73 23.41 11.64
CA TYR A 93 -1.77 22.64 12.89
C TYR A 93 -2.59 21.36 12.66
N ILE A 94 -1.89 20.25 12.51
CA ILE A 94 -2.43 18.91 12.23
C ILE A 94 -2.50 18.06 13.49
#